data_AF-A0A3C1S3P3-F1
#
_entry.id   AF-A0A3C1S3P3-F1
#
_cell.length_a   1.000
_cell.length_b   1.000
_cell.length_c   1.000
_cell.angle_alpha   90.00
_cell.angle_beta   90.00
_cell.angle_gamma   90.00
#
_symmetry.space_group_name_H-M   'P 1'
#
loop_
_entity.id
_entity.type
_entity.pdbx_description
1 polymer ?
#
loop_
_entity_poly.entity_id
_entity_poly.type
_entity_poly.pdbx_seq_one_letter_code
_entity_poly.pdbx_strand_id
1 'polypeptide(L)'
;MPQTKFVLKKSLELGLHPVVVINKMDKPSARADWVVDQLFDLFVQLGATDEQLEHLNEPIYAIARDGLAWTDENPDKKDITPLLDFVMNKVSEAPNDSTSPFKMQIANLGFDNFL
;
A
#
# COMPACT_ATOMS: atom_id res chain seq x y z
N MET A 1 10.11 12.60 -1.40
CA MET A 1 10.52 12.51 0.02
C MET A 1 11.64 11.47 0.13
N PRO A 2 12.89 11.86 0.42
CA PRO A 2 14.02 10.94 0.48
C PRO A 2 13.84 9.79 1.48
N GLN A 3 13.05 10.01 2.54
CA GLN A 3 12.94 9.12 3.68
C GLN A 3 12.27 7.77 3.36
N THR A 4 11.27 7.74 2.49
CA THR A 4 10.54 6.49 2.15
C THR A 4 11.13 5.73 0.97
N LYS A 5 12.05 6.36 0.21
CA LYS A 5 12.64 5.80 -1.01
C LYS A 5 13.40 4.50 -0.75
N PHE A 6 14.13 4.42 0.37
CA PHE A 6 14.90 3.22 0.71
C PHE A 6 14.00 2.01 0.99
N VAL A 7 12.95 2.20 1.79
CA VAL A 7 12.00 1.14 2.13
C VAL A 7 11.27 0.65 0.89
N LEU A 8 10.79 1.58 0.06
CA LEU A 8 10.11 1.24 -1.19
C LEU A 8 11.02 0.43 -2.13
N LYS A 9 12.28 0.84 -2.30
CA LYS A 9 13.26 0.10 -3.11
C LYS A 9 13.41 -1.35 -2.62
N LYS A 10 13.50 -1.55 -1.31
CA LYS A 10 13.62 -2.90 -0.71
C LYS A 10 12.39 -3.74 -0.93
N SER A 11 11.19 -3.18 -0.82
CA SER A 11 9.94 -3.89 -1.11
C SER A 11 9.85 -4.31 -2.58
N LEU A 12 10.24 -3.42 -3.52
CA LEU A 12 10.26 -3.73 -4.95
C LEU A 12 11.29 -4.82 -5.28
N GLU A 13 12.48 -4.78 -4.68
CA GLU A 13 13.53 -5.83 -4.80
C GLU A 13 13.05 -7.20 -4.30
N LEU A 14 12.10 -7.25 -3.37
CA LEU A 14 11.48 -8.48 -2.87
C LEU A 14 10.34 -8.98 -3.78
N GLY A 15 10.03 -8.28 -4.87
CA GLY A 15 8.93 -8.61 -5.77
C GLY A 15 7.55 -8.32 -5.18
N LEU A 16 7.46 -7.51 -4.13
CA LEU A 16 6.17 -7.13 -3.53
C LEU A 16 5.45 -6.10 -4.40
N HIS A 17 4.12 -6.13 -4.38
CA HIS A 17 3.24 -5.19 -5.07
C HIS A 17 2.78 -4.10 -4.10
N PRO A 18 3.29 -2.86 -4.19
CA PRO A 18 2.90 -1.80 -3.26
C PRO A 18 1.48 -1.31 -3.55
N VAL A 19 0.67 -1.18 -2.48
CA VAL A 19 -0.64 -0.51 -2.55
C VAL A 19 -0.46 0.99 -2.37
N VAL A 20 -0.95 1.78 -3.32
CA VAL A 20 -0.84 3.24 -3.30
C VAL A 20 -2.09 3.87 -2.70
N VAL A 21 -1.91 4.61 -1.61
CA VAL A 21 -2.98 5.39 -0.96
C VAL A 21 -2.60 6.86 -0.93
N ILE A 22 -3.36 7.69 -1.65
CA ILE A 22 -3.21 9.14 -1.68
C ILE A 22 -4.17 9.75 -0.66
N ASN A 23 -3.63 10.09 0.50
CA ASN A 23 -4.39 10.67 1.60
C ASN A 23 -4.40 12.21 1.57
N LYS A 24 -5.27 12.82 2.38
CA LYS A 24 -5.48 14.27 2.54
C LYS A 24 -6.13 14.94 1.34
N MET A 25 -7.03 14.22 0.68
CA MET A 25 -7.81 14.72 -0.47
C MET A 25 -8.87 15.78 -0.09
N ASP A 26 -8.98 16.14 1.19
CA ASP A 26 -9.77 17.27 1.71
C ASP A 26 -9.10 18.63 1.47
N LYS A 27 -7.82 18.64 1.08
CA LYS A 27 -7.04 19.87 0.92
C LYS A 27 -7.34 20.53 -0.43
N PRO A 28 -7.57 21.86 -0.47
CA PRO A 28 -7.75 22.58 -1.74
C PRO A 28 -6.55 22.48 -2.70
N SER A 29 -5.36 22.23 -2.16
CA SER A 29 -4.13 22.04 -2.92
C SER A 29 -3.86 20.58 -3.29
N ALA A 30 -4.83 19.67 -3.10
CA ALA A 30 -4.68 18.27 -3.47
C ALA A 30 -4.54 18.15 -5.00
N ARG A 31 -3.56 17.37 -5.44
CA ARG A 31 -3.20 17.17 -6.85
C ARG A 31 -2.90 15.69 -7.09
N ALA A 32 -3.95 14.88 -7.04
CA ALA A 32 -3.88 13.43 -7.16
C ALA A 32 -3.12 12.99 -8.41
N ASP A 33 -3.55 13.44 -9.59
CA ASP A 33 -2.99 13.03 -10.88
C ASP A 33 -1.49 13.32 -10.96
N TRP A 34 -1.08 14.53 -10.57
CA TRP A 34 0.33 14.90 -10.51
C TRP A 34 1.13 14.00 -9.54
N VAL A 35 0.54 13.59 -8.42
CA VAL A 35 1.22 12.67 -7.48
C VAL A 35 1.36 11.28 -8.07
N VAL A 36 0.35 10.79 -8.80
CA VAL A 36 0.40 9.50 -9.50
C VAL A 36 1.54 9.49 -10.53
N ASP A 37 1.64 10.53 -11.36
CA ASP A 37 2.74 10.67 -12.34
C ASP A 37 4.11 10.64 -11.65
N GLN A 38 4.28 11.36 -10.55
CA GLN A 38 5.54 11.37 -9.79
C GLN A 38 5.85 10.04 -9.11
N LEU A 39 4.83 9.27 -8.72
CA LEU A 39 5.02 7.92 -8.18
C LEU A 39 5.45 6.96 -9.28
N PHE A 40 4.88 7.06 -10.47
CA PHE A 40 5.29 6.28 -11.63
C PHE A 40 6.78 6.49 -11.95
N ASP A 41 7.21 7.75 -12.09
CA ASP A 41 8.62 8.11 -12.30
C ASP A 41 9.53 7.54 -11.19
N LEU A 42 9.08 7.60 -9.93
CA LEU A 42 9.82 7.08 -8.80
C LEU A 42 9.98 5.56 -8.85
N PHE A 43 8.93 4.82 -9.21
CA PHE A 43 8.96 3.36 -9.29
C PHE A 43 9.90 2.91 -10.42
N VAL A 44 9.84 3.56 -11.58
CA VAL A 44 10.75 3.32 -12.70
C VAL A 44 12.21 3.57 -12.28
N GLN A 45 12.49 4.70 -11.62
CA GLN A 45 13.84 4.99 -11.10
C GLN A 45 14.34 3.98 -10.07
N LEU A 46 13.43 3.30 -9.36
CA LEU A 46 13.75 2.28 -8.36
C LEU A 46 13.90 0.88 -8.95
N GLY A 47 13.59 0.69 -10.24
CA GLY A 47 13.70 -0.59 -10.93
C GLY A 47 12.48 -1.50 -10.73
N ALA A 48 11.28 -0.93 -10.58
CA ALA A 48 10.05 -1.70 -10.56
C ALA A 48 9.84 -2.49 -11.88
N THR A 49 9.21 -3.66 -11.78
CA THR A 49 8.77 -4.44 -12.95
C THR A 49 7.48 -3.85 -13.54
N ASP A 50 7.14 -4.24 -14.77
CA ASP A 50 5.90 -3.80 -15.43
C ASP A 50 4.66 -4.16 -14.60
N GLU A 51 4.60 -5.37 -14.03
CA GLU A 51 3.52 -5.82 -13.15
C GLU A 51 3.39 -4.95 -11.88
N GLN A 52 4.53 -4.53 -11.29
CA GLN A 52 4.53 -3.61 -10.15
C GLN A 52 4.08 -2.19 -10.52
N LEU A 53 4.30 -1.77 -11.77
CA LEU A 53 3.85 -0.47 -12.28
C LEU A 53 2.35 -0.47 -12.61
N GLU A 54 1.78 -1.57 -13.09
CA GLU A 54 0.35 -1.67 -13.41
C GLU A 54 -0.54 -1.36 -12.21
N HIS A 55 -0.12 -1.75 -11.01
CA HIS A 55 -0.84 -1.47 -9.76
C HIS A 55 -0.90 0.02 -9.40
N LEU A 56 -0.07 0.88 -10.01
CA LEU A 56 -0.14 2.33 -9.84
C LEU A 56 -1.37 2.96 -10.53
N ASN A 57 -2.00 2.24 -11.47
CA ASN A 57 -3.16 2.73 -12.22
C ASN A 57 -4.46 2.68 -11.41
N GLU A 58 -4.46 2.05 -10.23
CA GLU A 58 -5.62 1.97 -9.35
C GLU A 58 -5.29 2.60 -7.97
N PRO A 59 -4.96 3.90 -7.91
CA PRO A 59 -4.66 4.55 -6.64
C PRO A 59 -5.93 4.66 -5.78
N ILE A 60 -5.76 4.50 -4.48
CA ILE A 60 -6.85 4.69 -3.52
C ILE A 60 -6.76 6.10 -2.97
N TYR A 61 -7.83 6.87 -3.09
CA TYR A 61 -7.93 8.20 -2.54
C TYR A 61 -8.53 8.16 -1.14
N ALA A 62 -8.02 8.97 -0.23
CA ALA A 62 -8.48 8.96 1.15
C ALA A 62 -8.52 10.34 1.82
N ILE A 63 -9.46 10.47 2.76
CA ILE A 63 -9.54 11.54 3.75
C ILE A 63 -9.60 10.88 5.13
N ALA A 64 -8.42 10.62 5.71
CA ALA A 64 -8.32 9.93 6.99
C ALA A 64 -9.06 10.64 8.14
N ARG A 65 -9.14 11.98 8.11
CA ARG A 65 -9.84 12.76 9.14
C ARG A 65 -11.32 12.37 9.24
N ASP A 66 -11.94 12.13 8.08
CA ASP A 66 -13.37 11.88 7.97
C ASP A 66 -13.66 10.38 7.78
N GLY A 67 -12.62 9.53 7.79
CA GLY A 67 -12.74 8.08 7.64
C GLY A 67 -13.17 7.63 6.25
N LEU A 68 -12.89 8.43 5.21
CA LEU A 68 -13.37 8.18 3.84
C LEU A 68 -12.26 7.66 2.94
N ALA A 69 -12.56 6.64 2.13
CA ALA A 69 -11.74 6.18 1.03
C ALA A 69 -12.60 5.97 -0.22
N TRP A 70 -12.01 6.09 -1.41
CA TRP A 70 -12.67 5.81 -2.67
C TRP A 70 -11.64 5.48 -3.77
N THR A 71 -12.13 4.91 -4.86
CA THR A 71 -11.36 4.68 -6.10
C THR A 71 -12.08 5.38 -7.25
N ASP A 72 -11.48 5.45 -8.44
CA ASP A 72 -12.15 6.03 -9.60
C ASP A 72 -13.38 5.21 -10.04
N GLU A 73 -13.35 3.88 -9.85
CA GLU A 73 -14.47 2.99 -10.16
C GLU A 73 -15.62 3.11 -9.16
N ASN A 74 -15.32 3.51 -7.92
CA ASN A 74 -16.30 3.68 -6.86
C ASN A 74 -16.08 5.02 -6.15
N PRO A 75 -16.60 6.14 -6.70
CA PRO A 75 -16.39 7.48 -6.17
C PRO A 75 -17.23 7.79 -4.93
N ASP A 76 -18.10 6.88 -4.49
CA ASP A 76 -18.96 7.06 -3.32
C ASP A 76 -18.11 7.08 -2.04
N LYS A 77 -17.91 8.28 -1.50
CA LYS A 77 -17.15 8.52 -0.27
C LYS A 77 -17.99 8.21 0.97
N LYS A 78 -18.19 6.92 1.26
CA LYS A 78 -19.00 6.47 2.41
C LYS A 78 -18.16 6.24 3.64
N ASP A 79 -17.13 5.42 3.51
CA ASP A 79 -16.28 4.96 4.61
C ASP A 79 -14.93 4.44 4.08
N ILE A 80 -14.18 3.71 4.90
CA ILE A 80 -12.88 3.13 4.55
C ILE A 80 -13.00 1.79 3.80
N THR A 81 -14.20 1.25 3.63
CA THR A 81 -14.44 -0.09 3.04
C THR A 81 -13.76 -0.27 1.69
N PRO A 82 -13.73 0.72 0.76
CA PRO A 82 -13.01 0.58 -0.51
C PRO A 82 -11.52 0.23 -0.37
N LEU A 83 -10.85 0.76 0.66
CA LEU A 83 -9.44 0.42 0.94
C LEU A 83 -9.31 -1.02 1.43
N LEU A 84 -10.22 -1.46 2.31
CA LEU A 84 -10.20 -2.82 2.84
C LEU A 84 -10.49 -3.83 1.73
N ASP A 85 -11.53 -3.58 0.92
CA ASP A 85 -11.88 -4.42 -0.23
C ASP A 85 -10.72 -4.51 -1.22
N PHE A 86 -10.04 -3.39 -1.50
CA PHE A 86 -8.87 -3.39 -2.36
C PHE A 86 -7.75 -4.30 -1.82
N VAL A 87 -7.44 -4.19 -0.52
CA VAL A 87 -6.44 -5.05 0.13
C VAL A 87 -6.85 -6.53 0.03
N MET A 88 -8.11 -6.85 0.32
CA MET A 88 -8.62 -8.22 0.23
C MET A 88 -8.56 -8.78 -1.20
N ASN A 89 -8.75 -7.94 -2.21
CA ASN A 89 -8.76 -8.36 -3.61
C ASN A 89 -7.36 -8.47 -4.23
N LYS A 90 -6.41 -7.61 -3.83
CA LYS A 90 -5.09 -7.49 -4.49
C LYS A 90 -3.95 -8.14 -3.70
N VAL A 91 -4.07 -8.27 -2.38
CA VAL A 91 -3.04 -8.90 -1.56
C VAL A 91 -3.28 -10.40 -1.50
N SER A 92 -2.37 -11.17 -2.11
CA SER A 92 -2.44 -12.62 -2.08
C SER A 92 -2.32 -13.17 -0.65
N GLU A 93 -3.04 -14.24 -0.38
CA GLU A 93 -2.94 -14.95 0.89
C GLU A 93 -1.52 -15.48 1.12
N ALA A 94 -1.06 -15.40 2.36
CA ALA A 94 0.23 -15.95 2.73
C ALA A 94 0.18 -17.49 2.64
N PRO A 95 1.17 -18.14 2.03
CA PRO A 95 1.24 -19.60 1.97
C PRO A 95 1.24 -20.18 3.39
N ASN A 96 0.29 -21.07 3.67
CA ASN A 96 0.16 -21.72 4.97
C ASN A 96 -0.15 -23.21 4.78
N ASP A 97 0.48 -24.03 5.62
CA ASP A 97 0.22 -25.47 5.71
C ASP A 97 -0.01 -25.85 7.17
N SER A 98 -1.28 -26.04 7.53
CA SER A 98 -1.70 -26.41 8.88
C SER A 98 -1.31 -27.84 9.28
N THR A 99 -0.86 -28.66 8.33
CA THR A 99 -0.44 -30.05 8.60
C THR A 99 1.06 -30.15 8.90
N SER A 100 1.83 -29.14 8.51
CA SER A 100 3.26 -29.07 8.79
C SER A 100 3.55 -28.79 10.27
N PRO A 101 4.72 -29.21 10.79
CA PRO A 101 5.16 -28.83 12.13
C PRO A 101 5.18 -27.31 12.30
N PHE A 102 4.82 -26.83 13.51
CA PHE A 102 4.80 -25.41 13.83
C PHE A 102 6.14 -24.72 13.52
N LYS A 103 6.07 -23.67 12.70
CA LYS A 103 7.19 -22.80 12.35
C LYS A 103 6.73 -21.35 12.45
N MET A 104 7.48 -20.53 13.17
CA MET A 104 7.22 -19.09 13.32
C MET A 104 8.55 -18.34 13.28
N GLN A 105 8.65 -17.34 12.40
CA GLN A 105 9.82 -16.48 12.31
C GLN A 105 9.65 -15.27 13.24
N ILE A 106 10.56 -15.11 14.19
CA ILE A 106 10.60 -13.93 15.06
C ILE A 106 11.17 -12.76 14.25
N ALA A 107 10.34 -11.77 13.96
CA ALA A 107 10.76 -10.57 13.23
C ALA A 107 11.28 -9.47 14.17
N ASN A 108 10.61 -9.28 15.30
CA ASN A 108 10.93 -8.24 16.28
C ASN A 108 10.95 -8.85 17.69
N LEU A 109 11.81 -8.31 18.56
CA LEU A 109 11.86 -8.66 19.99
C LEU A 109 11.29 -7.50 20.81
N GLY A 110 10.42 -7.83 21.76
CA GLY A 110 9.91 -6.93 22.79
C GLY A 110 10.24 -7.50 24.16
N PHE A 111 10.35 -6.61 25.15
CA PHE A 111 10.59 -7.00 26.54
C PHE A 111 9.52 -6.33 27.41
N ASP A 112 9.00 -7.09 28.37
CA ASP A 112 8.09 -6.62 29.41
C ASP A 112 8.58 -7.17 30.75
N ASN A 113 8.41 -6.41 31.85
CA ASN A 113 8.89 -6.82 33.17
C ASN A 113 8.01 -7.88 33.84
N PHE A 114 6.78 -8.09 33.35
CA PHE A 114 5.76 -8.95 33.96
C PHE A 114 5.36 -10.14 33.08
N LEU A 115 5.78 -10.19 31.82
CA LEU A 115 5.69 -11.35 30.93
C LEU A 115 7.01 -12.11 30.90
#